data_AF-A0A0G1NJN0-F1
#
_entry.id   AF-A0A0G1NJN0-F1
#
_cell.length_a   1.000
_cell.length_b   1.000
_cell.length_c   1.000
_cell.angle_alpha   90.00
_cell.angle_beta   90.00
_cell.angle_gamma   90.00
#
_symmetry.space_group_name_H-M   'P 1'
#
loop_
_entity.id
_entity.type
_entity.pdbx_description
1 polymer ?
#
loop_
_entity_poly.entity_id
_entity_poly.type
_entity_poly.pdbx_seq_one_letter_code
_entity_poly.pdbx_strand_id
1 'polypeptide(L)'
;MMKLTFLGSGCWQGIPAPFGDDEISTKVEGDKSWLINDLSKCNELGFKEVDIVDIAAVSRDVWQSRLEKADVIMVGGGNTSYLIDQIRKSGLDTILPALLTTRVYVGVSAGSMVVAPNLREKEMQRLYEEPIIDDATNEGLGFVDFLVVPHMNSQYFPRAGELVNEVARGITTPLYAIDDQTAVKVVDGKPEVITEGTWKRFN
;
A
#
# COMPACT_ATOMS: atom_id res chain seq x y z
N MET A 1 -10.13 20.42 -12.41
CA MET A 1 -9.77 20.27 -10.99
C MET A 1 -10.12 18.84 -10.61
N MET A 2 -9.14 18.08 -10.12
CA MET A 2 -9.21 16.61 -10.00
C MET A 2 -10.03 16.15 -8.78
N LYS A 3 -10.57 14.93 -8.83
CA LYS A 3 -11.23 14.22 -7.75
C LYS A 3 -10.37 13.06 -7.24
N LEU A 4 -10.21 12.98 -5.93
CA LEU A 4 -9.48 11.89 -5.27
C LEU A 4 -10.46 10.98 -4.54
N THR A 5 -10.34 9.68 -4.73
CA THR A 5 -11.02 8.69 -3.90
C THR A 5 -9.98 7.90 -3.12
N PHE A 6 -10.06 7.99 -1.80
CA PHE A 6 -9.27 7.22 -0.86
C PHE A 6 -9.93 5.87 -0.63
N LEU A 7 -9.21 4.82 -0.98
CA LEU A 7 -9.66 3.45 -0.98
C LEU A 7 -9.19 2.72 0.27
N GLY A 8 -10.15 2.43 1.13
CA GLY A 8 -10.01 1.43 2.18
C GLY A 8 -10.30 0.02 1.75
N SER A 9 -9.81 -0.90 2.55
CA SER A 9 -10.09 -2.32 2.45
C SER A 9 -10.50 -2.93 3.79
N GLY A 10 -10.78 -2.12 4.81
CA GLY A 10 -10.84 -2.55 6.21
C GLY A 10 -9.46 -2.58 6.88
N CYS A 11 -8.35 -2.52 6.12
CA CYS A 11 -6.97 -2.48 6.66
C CYS A 11 -6.57 -1.22 7.41
N TRP A 12 -7.38 -0.15 7.38
CA TRP A 12 -7.18 1.00 8.28
C TRP A 12 -7.27 0.60 9.76
N GLN A 13 -7.72 -0.63 10.00
CA GLN A 13 -7.60 -1.35 11.24
C GLN A 13 -6.29 -2.16 11.20
N GLY A 14 -5.20 -1.61 11.72
CA GLY A 14 -4.00 -2.40 11.99
C GLY A 14 -2.67 -1.78 11.60
N ILE A 15 -2.21 -0.81 12.39
CA ILE A 15 -0.83 -0.84 12.86
C ILE A 15 -0.95 -0.91 14.39
N PRO A 16 -0.69 -2.06 15.02
CA PRO A 16 -0.50 -2.07 16.46
C PRO A 16 0.72 -1.20 16.77
N ALA A 17 0.57 -0.24 17.70
CA ALA A 17 1.69 0.06 18.58
C ALA A 17 2.08 -1.28 19.26
N PRO A 18 3.37 -1.49 19.56
CA PRO A 18 3.99 -2.81 19.54
C PRO A 18 3.21 -3.81 20.42
N PHE A 19 3.27 -5.08 20.02
CA PHE A 19 2.84 -6.27 20.76
C PHE A 19 1.41 -6.76 20.51
N GLY A 20 1.34 -8.04 20.09
CA GLY A 20 0.33 -9.06 20.42
C GLY A 20 -1.14 -8.76 20.17
N ASP A 21 -1.79 -9.50 19.27
CA ASP A 21 -2.34 -10.80 19.65
C ASP A 21 -2.87 -11.54 18.41
N ASP A 22 -2.78 -12.87 18.49
CA ASP A 22 -3.16 -13.84 17.49
C ASP A 22 -4.65 -13.77 17.12
N GLU A 23 -4.92 -13.43 15.86
CA GLU A 23 -5.99 -13.88 14.97
C GLU A 23 -6.03 -12.88 13.82
N ILE A 24 -6.39 -13.32 12.61
CA ILE A 24 -6.61 -12.46 11.45
C ILE A 24 -7.79 -11.51 11.78
N SER A 25 -7.50 -10.45 12.52
CA SER A 25 -8.46 -9.70 13.30
C SER A 25 -9.07 -8.60 12.45
N THR A 26 -10.33 -8.79 12.10
CA THR A 26 -11.24 -7.80 11.51
C THR A 26 -11.68 -6.71 12.51
N LYS A 27 -10.99 -6.58 13.66
CA LYS A 27 -11.24 -5.55 14.68
C LYS A 27 -9.93 -5.10 15.29
N VAL A 28 -9.38 -3.99 14.79
CA VAL A 28 -8.15 -3.40 15.36
C VAL A 28 -8.45 -2.11 16.12
N GLU A 29 -8.38 -2.22 17.43
CA GLU A 29 -8.30 -1.08 18.37
C GLU A 29 -6.99 -0.30 18.15
N GLY A 30 -6.94 0.97 18.58
CA GLY A 30 -5.74 1.81 18.49
C GLY A 30 -5.92 3.14 17.76
N ASP A 31 -4.90 3.99 17.83
CA ASP A 31 -4.89 5.36 17.31
C ASP A 31 -5.01 5.41 15.78
N LYS A 32 -5.91 6.25 15.28
CA LYS A 32 -6.18 6.48 13.85
C LYS A 32 -5.80 7.90 13.39
N SER A 33 -5.06 8.64 14.21
CA SER A 33 -4.61 9.99 13.90
C SER A 33 -3.79 10.04 12.61
N TRP A 34 -3.05 8.97 12.30
CA TRP A 34 -2.30 8.85 11.04
C TRP A 34 -3.21 8.92 9.80
N LEU A 35 -4.35 8.22 9.81
CA LEU A 35 -5.32 8.25 8.71
C LEU A 35 -5.96 9.64 8.58
N ILE A 36 -6.31 10.26 9.71
CA ILE A 36 -6.85 11.63 9.73
C ILE A 36 -5.82 12.61 9.15
N ASN A 37 -4.54 12.44 9.49
CA ASN A 37 -3.46 13.28 8.97
C ASN A 37 -3.27 13.09 7.46
N ASP A 38 -3.30 11.86 6.95
CA ASP A 38 -3.18 11.60 5.52
C ASP A 38 -4.35 12.17 4.72
N LEU A 39 -5.58 12.04 5.22
CA LEU A 39 -6.77 12.65 4.62
C LEU A 39 -6.72 14.19 4.68
N SER A 40 -6.22 14.75 5.79
CA SER A 40 -6.03 16.20 5.93
C SER A 40 -5.03 16.74 4.90
N LYS A 41 -3.90 16.06 4.71
CA LYS A 41 -2.92 16.39 3.65
C LYS A 41 -3.56 16.33 2.27
N CYS A 42 -4.37 15.31 1.98
CA CYS A 42 -5.09 15.23 0.71
C CYS A 42 -6.02 16.43 0.51
N ASN A 43 -6.74 16.85 1.54
CA ASN A 43 -7.61 18.02 1.48
C ASN A 43 -6.82 19.32 1.25
N GLU A 44 -5.64 19.46 1.85
CA GLU A 44 -4.75 20.61 1.69
C GLU A 44 -4.17 20.75 0.27
N LEU A 45 -4.06 19.66 -0.49
CA LEU A 45 -3.60 19.65 -1.89
C LEU A 45 -4.60 20.31 -2.87
N GLY A 46 -5.81 20.68 -2.43
CA GLY A 46 -6.75 21.45 -3.23
C GLY A 46 -7.48 20.64 -4.32
N PHE A 47 -7.68 19.34 -4.10
CA PHE A 47 -8.59 18.55 -4.93
C PHE A 47 -10.00 19.16 -4.93
N LYS A 48 -10.73 19.01 -6.04
CA LYS A 48 -12.12 19.47 -6.14
C LYS A 48 -13.02 18.74 -5.14
N GLU A 49 -12.70 17.48 -4.90
CA GLU A 49 -13.47 16.55 -4.08
C GLU A 49 -12.51 15.49 -3.54
N VAL A 50 -12.64 15.17 -2.26
CA VAL A 50 -12.01 14.02 -1.59
C VAL A 50 -13.15 13.11 -1.14
N ASP A 51 -13.23 11.92 -1.73
CA ASP A 51 -14.16 10.87 -1.33
C ASP A 51 -13.41 9.74 -0.61
N ILE A 52 -14.11 9.01 0.25
CA ILE A 52 -13.57 7.89 1.01
C ILE A 52 -14.51 6.71 0.82
N VAL A 53 -13.97 5.57 0.42
CA VAL A 53 -14.75 4.34 0.24
C VAL A 53 -13.96 3.13 0.68
N ASP A 54 -14.65 2.16 1.28
CA ASP A 54 -14.05 0.91 1.73
C ASP A 54 -14.65 -0.27 0.96
N ILE A 55 -13.83 -0.98 0.18
CA ILE A 55 -14.28 -2.09 -0.68
C ILE A 55 -14.77 -3.31 0.11
N ALA A 56 -14.38 -3.42 1.38
CA ALA A 56 -14.83 -4.48 2.28
C ALA A 56 -16.14 -4.12 3.01
N ALA A 57 -16.47 -2.82 3.10
CA ALA A 57 -17.61 -2.35 3.88
C ALA A 57 -18.89 -2.09 3.05
N VAL A 58 -18.75 -1.86 1.74
CA VAL A 58 -19.90 -1.56 0.85
C VAL A 58 -19.94 -2.48 -0.35
N SER A 59 -21.11 -2.59 -0.99
CA SER A 59 -21.26 -3.43 -2.18
C SER A 59 -20.45 -2.90 -3.37
N ARG A 60 -20.17 -3.79 -4.32
CA ARG A 60 -19.47 -3.46 -5.57
C ARG A 60 -20.08 -2.28 -6.30
N ASP A 61 -21.39 -2.24 -6.46
CA ASP A 61 -22.06 -1.15 -7.18
C ASP A 61 -21.80 0.22 -6.52
N VAL A 62 -21.69 0.25 -5.18
CA VAL A 62 -21.43 1.48 -4.44
C VAL A 62 -19.99 1.92 -4.62
N TRP A 63 -19.01 1.07 -4.34
CA TRP A 63 -17.61 1.50 -4.43
C TRP A 63 -17.13 1.67 -5.87
N GLN A 64 -17.59 0.84 -6.81
CA GLN A 64 -17.18 0.92 -8.21
C GLN A 64 -17.60 2.26 -8.83
N SER A 65 -18.85 2.66 -8.62
CA SER A 65 -19.36 3.93 -9.16
C SER A 65 -18.65 5.18 -8.61
N ARG A 66 -18.01 5.06 -7.44
CA ARG A 66 -17.17 6.10 -6.84
C ARG A 66 -15.79 6.15 -7.50
N LEU A 67 -15.14 5.00 -7.68
CA LEU A 67 -13.86 4.90 -8.38
C LEU A 67 -13.95 5.35 -9.85
N GLU A 68 -15.05 5.04 -10.53
CA GLU A 68 -15.31 5.50 -11.91
C GLU A 68 -15.40 7.03 -12.01
N LYS A 69 -15.75 7.74 -10.93
CA LYS A 69 -15.80 9.21 -10.90
C LYS A 69 -14.50 9.86 -10.46
N ALA A 70 -13.56 9.08 -9.92
CA ALA A 70 -12.28 9.58 -9.44
C ALA A 70 -11.31 9.83 -10.61
N ASP A 71 -10.44 10.83 -10.45
CA ASP A 71 -9.26 11.03 -11.29
C ASP A 71 -8.01 10.35 -10.66
N VAL A 72 -8.00 10.27 -9.32
CA VAL A 72 -6.94 9.65 -8.52
C VAL A 72 -7.55 8.61 -7.58
N ILE A 73 -7.03 7.39 -7.61
CA ILE A 73 -7.36 6.30 -6.70
C ILE A 73 -6.18 6.13 -5.74
N MET A 74 -6.37 6.52 -4.48
CA MET A 74 -5.35 6.42 -3.45
C MET A 74 -5.62 5.20 -2.57
N VAL A 75 -4.74 4.21 -2.57
CA VAL A 75 -4.82 3.01 -1.74
C VAL A 75 -3.77 3.12 -0.66
N GLY A 76 -4.16 3.17 0.61
CA GLY A 76 -3.17 3.31 1.68
C GLY A 76 -2.77 2.02 2.36
N GLY A 77 -2.26 2.20 3.57
CA GLY A 77 -1.52 1.19 4.32
C GLY A 77 -2.39 0.21 5.11
N GLY A 78 -1.69 -0.53 5.98
CA GLY A 78 -2.24 -1.60 6.82
C GLY A 78 -1.56 -2.92 6.52
N ASN A 79 -2.24 -4.04 6.73
CA ASN A 79 -1.71 -5.36 6.42
C ASN A 79 -1.78 -5.65 4.91
N THR A 80 -0.63 -5.91 4.28
CA THR A 80 -0.52 -6.12 2.81
C THR A 80 -1.29 -7.35 2.33
N SER A 81 -1.23 -8.45 3.08
CA SER A 81 -1.87 -9.73 2.72
C SER A 81 -3.38 -9.66 2.81
N TYR A 82 -3.89 -9.01 3.85
CA TYR A 82 -5.32 -8.71 3.96
C TYR A 82 -5.78 -7.74 2.87
N LEU A 83 -5.01 -6.68 2.59
CA LEU A 83 -5.35 -5.74 1.52
C LEU A 83 -5.50 -6.44 0.17
N ILE A 84 -4.54 -7.29 -0.23
CA ILE A 84 -4.63 -7.98 -1.52
C ILE A 84 -5.80 -8.99 -1.54
N ASP A 85 -6.08 -9.66 -0.42
CA ASP A 85 -7.23 -10.56 -0.27
C ASP A 85 -8.56 -9.81 -0.48
N GLN A 86 -8.72 -8.63 0.12
CA GLN A 86 -9.92 -7.80 -0.07
C GLN A 86 -10.04 -7.22 -1.47
N ILE A 87 -8.92 -6.85 -2.10
CA ILE A 87 -8.91 -6.42 -3.51
C ILE A 87 -9.42 -7.55 -4.42
N ARG A 88 -8.97 -8.79 -4.21
CA ARG A 88 -9.44 -9.96 -4.97
C ARG A 88 -10.89 -10.34 -4.66
N LYS A 89 -11.27 -10.40 -3.38
CA LYS A 89 -12.63 -10.76 -2.95
C LYS A 89 -13.69 -9.78 -3.46
N SER A 90 -13.37 -8.50 -3.49
CA SER A 90 -14.26 -7.48 -4.05
C SER A 90 -14.32 -7.51 -5.59
N GLY A 91 -13.33 -8.13 -6.25
CA GLY A 91 -13.15 -8.11 -7.70
C GLY A 91 -12.58 -6.78 -8.22
N LEU A 92 -11.98 -5.98 -7.35
CA LEU A 92 -11.36 -4.71 -7.73
C LEU A 92 -10.14 -4.92 -8.65
N ASP A 93 -9.37 -5.98 -8.42
CA ASP A 93 -8.27 -6.43 -9.30
C ASP A 93 -8.70 -6.55 -10.76
N THR A 94 -9.91 -7.05 -11.02
CA THR A 94 -10.42 -7.26 -12.38
C THR A 94 -10.72 -5.96 -13.13
N ILE A 95 -11.03 -4.87 -12.42
CA ILE A 95 -11.42 -3.59 -13.05
C ILE A 95 -10.32 -2.53 -12.99
N LEU A 96 -9.39 -2.64 -12.05
CA LEU A 96 -8.30 -1.67 -11.88
C LEU A 96 -7.53 -1.43 -13.18
N PRO A 97 -7.10 -2.44 -13.95
CA PRO A 97 -6.38 -2.22 -15.21
C PRO A 97 -7.11 -1.30 -16.18
N ALA A 98 -8.45 -1.45 -16.29
CA ALA A 98 -9.26 -0.60 -17.15
C ALA A 98 -9.38 0.83 -16.59
N LEU A 99 -9.58 0.98 -15.28
CA LEU A 99 -9.65 2.29 -14.63
C LEU A 99 -8.35 3.08 -14.76
N LEU A 100 -7.21 2.41 -14.61
CA LEU A 100 -5.86 3.01 -14.63
C LEU A 100 -5.39 3.43 -16.02
N THR A 101 -6.13 3.12 -17.09
CA THR A 101 -5.87 3.69 -18.42
C THR A 101 -6.07 5.20 -18.47
N THR A 102 -6.86 5.75 -17.53
CA THR A 102 -7.26 7.17 -17.50
C THR A 102 -7.13 7.82 -16.12
N ARG A 103 -6.76 7.05 -15.09
CA ARG A 103 -6.68 7.49 -13.68
C ARG A 103 -5.29 7.23 -13.13
N VAL A 104 -4.93 7.99 -12.10
CA VAL A 104 -3.68 7.80 -11.36
C VAL A 104 -3.92 6.88 -10.17
N TYR A 105 -3.08 5.85 -10.01
CA TYR A 105 -2.99 5.06 -8.79
C TYR A 105 -1.95 5.66 -7.85
N VAL A 106 -2.28 5.86 -6.58
CA VAL A 106 -1.35 6.26 -5.53
C VAL A 106 -1.36 5.20 -4.44
N GLY A 107 -0.28 4.44 -4.32
CA GLY A 107 -0.11 3.45 -3.27
C GLY A 107 0.69 4.01 -2.11
N VAL A 108 0.17 3.95 -0.89
CA VAL A 108 0.90 4.31 0.34
C VAL A 108 1.10 3.06 1.19
N SER A 109 2.32 2.84 1.69
CA SER A 109 2.65 1.69 2.53
C SER A 109 2.26 0.37 1.83
N ALA A 110 1.42 -0.48 2.44
CA ALA A 110 0.87 -1.69 1.82
C ALA A 110 0.27 -1.45 0.41
N GLY A 111 -0.39 -0.32 0.18
CA GLY A 111 -0.92 0.06 -1.13
C GLY A 111 0.16 0.21 -2.22
N SER A 112 1.40 0.54 -1.84
CA SER A 112 2.56 0.56 -2.74
C SER A 112 3.17 -0.83 -2.99
N MET A 113 2.93 -1.76 -2.08
CA MET A 113 3.47 -3.12 -2.13
C MET A 113 2.58 -4.05 -2.96
N VAL A 114 1.25 -3.92 -2.85
CA VAL A 114 0.29 -4.81 -3.55
C VAL A 114 0.36 -4.73 -5.07
N VAL A 115 0.90 -3.64 -5.64
CA VAL A 115 1.05 -3.47 -7.10
C VAL A 115 2.23 -4.25 -7.69
N ALA A 116 3.11 -4.78 -6.84
CA ALA A 116 4.27 -5.57 -7.22
C ALA A 116 3.87 -6.92 -7.85
N PRO A 117 4.79 -7.66 -8.51
CA PRO A 117 4.49 -8.98 -9.07
C PRO A 117 4.25 -10.04 -7.98
N ASN A 118 4.83 -9.87 -6.80
CA ASN A 118 4.63 -10.70 -5.63
C ASN A 118 4.91 -9.89 -4.36
N LEU A 119 4.45 -10.36 -3.22
CA LEU A 119 4.54 -9.64 -1.94
C LEU A 119 5.86 -9.90 -1.21
N ARG A 120 6.58 -10.98 -1.55
CA ARG A 120 7.73 -11.48 -0.77
C ARG A 120 7.39 -11.52 0.72
N GLU A 121 6.26 -12.10 1.05
CA GLU A 121 5.63 -11.87 2.35
C GLU A 121 6.52 -12.27 3.53
N LYS A 122 7.21 -13.42 3.45
CA LYS A 122 8.15 -13.84 4.51
C LYS A 122 9.30 -12.85 4.68
N GLU A 123 9.82 -12.31 3.58
CA GLU A 123 10.84 -11.28 3.60
C GLU A 123 10.33 -9.98 4.22
N MET A 124 9.10 -9.56 3.88
CA MET A 124 8.47 -8.36 4.43
C MET A 124 8.12 -8.52 5.91
N GLN A 125 7.60 -9.68 6.32
CA GLN A 125 7.33 -10.01 7.73
C GLN A 125 8.62 -9.94 8.56
N ARG A 126 9.75 -10.47 8.05
CA ARG A 126 11.05 -10.33 8.71
C ARG A 126 11.51 -8.87 8.79
N LEU A 127 11.31 -8.11 7.71
CA LEU A 127 11.72 -6.71 7.64
C LEU A 127 10.96 -5.82 8.63
N TYR A 128 9.65 -6.04 8.75
CA TYR A 128 8.75 -5.28 9.61
C TYR A 128 8.53 -5.93 10.98
N GLU A 129 9.28 -7.00 11.27
CA GLU A 129 9.22 -7.75 12.54
C GLU A 129 7.81 -8.28 12.87
N GLU A 130 7.06 -8.65 11.84
CA GLU A 130 5.75 -9.27 11.94
C GLU A 130 5.88 -10.79 12.13
N PRO A 131 4.86 -11.46 12.73
CA PRO A 131 4.82 -12.91 12.80
C PRO A 131 4.93 -13.55 11.42
N ILE A 132 5.78 -14.57 11.30
CA ILE A 132 5.93 -15.32 10.04
C ILE A 132 4.78 -16.30 9.93
N ILE A 133 3.92 -16.11 8.93
CA ILE A 133 2.74 -16.94 8.66
C ILE A 133 2.93 -17.67 7.32
N ASP A 134 2.76 -18.98 7.30
CA ASP A 134 3.10 -19.85 6.15
C ASP A 134 1.91 -20.17 5.20
N ASP A 135 0.83 -19.39 5.27
CA ASP A 135 -0.46 -19.65 4.56
C ASP A 135 -0.94 -18.45 3.71
N ALA A 136 -0.13 -17.42 3.57
CA ALA A 136 -0.61 -16.17 3.00
C ALA A 136 -0.25 -16.01 1.51
N THR A 137 -1.13 -15.31 0.79
CA THR A 137 -1.07 -15.20 -0.67
C THR A 137 0.11 -14.34 -1.07
N ASN A 138 1.09 -14.94 -1.74
CA ASN A 138 2.31 -14.21 -2.14
C ASN A 138 2.20 -13.49 -3.49
N GLU A 139 1.11 -13.66 -4.23
CA GLU A 139 0.89 -12.96 -5.50
C GLU A 139 0.46 -11.51 -5.28
N GLY A 140 1.08 -10.57 -5.99
CA GLY A 140 0.61 -9.18 -6.06
C GLY A 140 -0.29 -8.94 -7.27
N LEU A 141 -0.59 -7.68 -7.58
CA LEU A 141 -1.38 -7.28 -8.76
C LEU A 141 -0.56 -7.28 -10.05
N GLY A 142 0.78 -7.19 -9.95
CA GLY A 142 1.67 -7.20 -11.11
C GLY A 142 1.52 -6.01 -12.04
N PHE A 143 1.18 -4.83 -11.51
CA PHE A 143 1.12 -3.59 -12.32
C PHE A 143 2.50 -2.99 -12.56
N VAL A 144 3.48 -3.34 -11.73
CA VAL A 144 4.90 -3.02 -11.91
C VAL A 144 5.72 -4.30 -11.87
N ASP A 145 6.97 -4.23 -12.35
CA ASP A 145 7.92 -5.34 -12.41
C ASP A 145 8.97 -5.31 -11.28
N PHE A 146 8.76 -4.45 -10.28
CA PHE A 146 9.64 -4.26 -9.12
C PHE A 146 8.88 -4.34 -7.80
N LEU A 147 9.64 -4.50 -6.71
CA LEU A 147 9.15 -4.45 -5.33
C LEU A 147 9.38 -3.05 -4.76
N VAL A 148 8.46 -2.61 -3.90
CA VAL A 148 8.64 -1.42 -3.07
C VAL A 148 8.73 -1.87 -1.62
N VAL A 149 9.76 -1.39 -0.92
CA VAL A 149 9.92 -1.53 0.52
C VAL A 149 9.76 -0.13 1.13
N PRO A 150 8.56 0.22 1.63
CA PRO A 150 8.34 1.51 2.28
C PRO A 150 8.93 1.56 3.70
N HIS A 151 8.91 2.74 4.30
CA HIS A 151 9.23 2.99 5.70
C HIS A 151 10.68 2.74 6.12
N MET A 152 11.62 2.81 5.18
CA MET A 152 13.04 2.82 5.53
C MET A 152 13.31 3.98 6.49
N ASN A 153 13.89 3.71 7.66
CA ASN A 153 14.18 4.71 8.71
C ASN A 153 12.95 5.34 9.40
N SER A 154 11.75 4.76 9.25
CA SER A 154 10.59 5.23 9.99
C SER A 154 10.69 4.86 11.48
N GLN A 155 10.26 5.76 12.37
CA GLN A 155 10.23 5.48 13.81
C GLN A 155 9.30 4.32 14.19
N TYR A 156 8.33 4.01 13.32
CA TYR A 156 7.40 2.90 13.49
C TYR A 156 8.00 1.55 13.08
N PHE A 157 9.04 1.58 12.24
CA PHE A 157 9.74 0.39 11.74
C PHE A 157 11.25 0.57 11.92
N PRO A 158 11.73 0.70 13.17
CA PRO A 158 13.08 1.18 13.47
C PRO A 158 14.19 0.28 12.90
N ARG A 159 13.92 -1.02 12.73
CA ARG A 159 14.89 -1.99 12.20
C ARG A 159 14.81 -2.19 10.69
N ALA A 160 13.83 -1.62 9.99
CA ALA A 160 13.67 -1.81 8.55
C ALA A 160 14.91 -1.34 7.77
N GLY A 161 15.50 -0.19 8.14
CA GLY A 161 16.72 0.31 7.50
C GLY A 161 17.96 -0.56 7.69
N GLU A 162 18.02 -1.30 8.81
CA GLU A 162 19.11 -2.21 9.14
C GLU A 162 18.95 -3.55 8.39
N LEU A 163 17.73 -4.10 8.42
CA LEU A 163 17.39 -5.43 7.90
C LEU A 163 17.23 -5.45 6.37
N VAL A 164 16.96 -4.32 5.72
CA VAL A 164 16.69 -4.28 4.27
C VAL A 164 17.84 -4.86 3.43
N ASN A 165 19.10 -4.65 3.83
CA ASN A 165 20.24 -5.20 3.08
C ASN A 165 20.32 -6.72 3.18
N GLU A 166 19.89 -7.31 4.30
CA GLU A 166 19.86 -8.76 4.49
C GLU A 166 18.73 -9.36 3.67
N VAL A 167 17.53 -8.80 3.81
CA VAL A 167 16.33 -9.24 3.10
C VAL A 167 16.51 -9.17 1.58
N ALA A 168 17.12 -8.10 1.07
CA ALA A 168 17.34 -7.92 -0.36
C ALA A 168 18.28 -8.97 -0.99
N ARG A 169 19.15 -9.66 -0.22
CA ARG A 169 20.07 -10.68 -0.77
C ARG A 169 19.34 -11.89 -1.38
N GLY A 170 18.17 -12.22 -0.86
CA GLY A 170 17.35 -13.35 -1.34
C GLY A 170 16.42 -12.98 -2.50
N ILE A 171 16.39 -11.71 -2.88
CA ILE A 171 15.44 -11.18 -3.86
C ILE A 171 16.20 -10.88 -5.14
N THR A 172 15.72 -11.40 -6.27
CA THR A 172 16.29 -11.12 -7.61
C THR A 172 15.47 -10.08 -8.38
N THR A 173 14.23 -9.85 -7.98
CA THR A 173 13.37 -8.80 -8.52
C THR A 173 13.96 -7.43 -8.14
N PRO A 174 13.95 -6.42 -9.04
CA PRO A 174 14.35 -5.07 -8.66
C PRO A 174 13.56 -4.61 -7.44
N LEU A 175 14.24 -4.02 -6.46
CA LEU A 175 13.63 -3.60 -5.19
C LEU A 175 14.02 -2.16 -4.90
N TYR A 176 13.02 -1.31 -4.68
CA TYR A 176 13.16 0.07 -4.25
C TYR A 176 12.81 0.17 -2.77
N ALA A 177 13.84 0.29 -1.93
CA ALA A 177 13.67 0.59 -0.52
C ALA A 177 13.66 2.10 -0.32
N ILE A 178 12.57 2.62 0.24
CA ILE A 178 12.28 4.04 0.28
C ILE A 178 11.83 4.44 1.70
N ASP A 179 12.18 5.65 2.11
CA ASP A 179 11.63 6.24 3.34
C ASP A 179 10.28 6.95 3.11
N ASP A 180 9.71 7.49 4.19
CA ASP A 180 8.39 8.12 4.20
C ASP A 180 8.31 9.43 3.38
N GLN A 181 9.45 9.97 2.95
CA GLN A 181 9.58 11.18 2.13
C GLN A 181 9.97 10.87 0.68
N THR A 182 9.70 9.64 0.25
CA THR A 182 10.10 9.14 -1.06
C THR A 182 8.93 8.42 -1.75
N ALA A 183 8.85 8.55 -3.07
CA ALA A 183 7.91 7.82 -3.92
C ALA A 183 8.59 7.28 -5.17
N VAL A 184 8.08 6.17 -5.71
CA VAL A 184 8.45 5.66 -7.03
C VAL A 184 7.30 5.96 -7.99
N LYS A 185 7.50 6.92 -8.88
CA LYS A 185 6.55 7.31 -9.93
C LYS A 185 6.78 6.42 -11.15
N VAL A 186 5.71 5.89 -11.74
CA VAL A 186 5.78 5.10 -12.97
C VAL A 186 4.90 5.73 -14.04
N VAL A 187 5.50 6.06 -15.19
CA VAL A 187 4.80 6.55 -16.39
C VAL A 187 5.31 5.78 -17.58
N ASP A 188 4.42 5.24 -18.41
CA ASP A 188 4.76 4.40 -19.57
C ASP A 188 5.74 3.27 -19.23
N GLY A 189 5.54 2.65 -18.05
CA GLY A 189 6.39 1.56 -17.53
C GLY A 189 7.77 2.00 -17.05
N LYS A 190 8.06 3.31 -16.95
CA LYS A 190 9.38 3.83 -16.54
C LYS A 190 9.35 4.28 -15.08
N PRO A 191 10.09 3.61 -14.17
CA PRO A 191 10.19 4.04 -12.78
C PRO A 191 11.14 5.24 -12.61
N GLU A 192 10.70 6.22 -11.82
CA GLU A 192 11.46 7.40 -11.41
C GLU A 192 11.28 7.60 -9.90
N VAL A 193 12.38 7.76 -9.17
CA VAL A 193 12.33 8.04 -7.73
C VAL A 193 12.22 9.55 -7.52
N ILE A 194 11.20 9.97 -6.77
CA ILE A 194 10.98 11.35 -6.32
C ILE A 194 11.17 11.36 -4.81
N THR A 195 12.05 12.21 -4.29
CA THR A 195 12.47 12.10 -2.89
C THR A 195 12.91 13.43 -2.30
N GLU A 196 12.58 13.65 -1.03
CA GLU A 196 13.24 14.60 -0.13
C GLU A 196 14.03 13.86 0.99
N GLY A 197 14.01 12.53 0.95
CA GLY A 197 14.62 11.64 1.92
C GLY A 197 15.71 10.76 1.31
N THR A 198 15.67 9.49 1.69
CA THR A 198 16.68 8.48 1.39
C THR A 198 16.04 7.24 0.82
N TRP A 199 16.76 6.62 -0.12
CA TRP A 199 16.33 5.39 -0.76
C TRP A 199 17.53 4.57 -1.19
N LYS A 200 17.28 3.29 -1.44
CA LYS A 200 18.23 2.33 -1.99
C LYS A 200 17.54 1.50 -3.05
N ARG A 201 18.28 1.15 -4.10
CA ARG A 201 17.85 0.16 -5.09
C ARG A 201 18.74 -1.07 -5.02
N PHE A 202 18.11 -2.23 -5.10
CA PHE A 202 18.75 -3.53 -5.21
C PHE A 202 18.33 -4.17 -6.53
N ASN A 203 19.26 -4.93 -7.14
CA ASN A 203 19.13 -5.58 -8.46
C ASN A 203 18.80 -4.64 -9.62
#